data_AF-A0A2M9C8M1-F1
#
_entry.id   AF-A0A2M9C8M1-F1
#
_cell.length_a   1.000
_cell.length_b   1.000
_cell.length_c   1.000
_cell.angle_alpha   90.00
_cell.angle_beta   90.00
_cell.angle_gamma   90.00
#
_symmetry.space_group_name_H-M   'P 1'
#
loop_
_entity.id
_entity.type
_entity.pdbx_description
1 polymer ?
#
loop_
_entity_poly.entity_id
_entity_poly.type
_entity_poly.pdbx_seq_one_letter_code
_entity_poly.pdbx_strand_id
1 'polypeptide(L)' 'MAKCLSSICAVNHVVESDFLKGIIPAPARRALGKEKIDSLEKLSGYSETEIMQLHGFGKNSMEKLKNYMKENNLSFNEN' A
#
# COMPACT_ATOMS: atom_id res chain seq x y z
N MET A 1 -14.14 16.02 27.05
CA MET A 1 -14.77 14.99 26.20
C MET A 1 -14.13 15.03 24.84
N ALA A 2 -13.48 13.95 24.43
CA ALA A 2 -13.25 13.66 23.02
C ALA A 2 -13.38 12.14 22.86
N LYS A 3 -14.62 11.68 22.72
CA LYS A 3 -14.92 10.37 22.14
C LYS A 3 -14.49 10.48 20.68
N CYS A 4 -13.28 10.06 20.35
CA CYS A 4 -13.00 9.71 18.95
C CYS A 4 -13.86 8.49 18.64
N LEU A 5 -15.03 8.77 18.08
CA LEU A 5 -15.95 7.81 17.49
C LEU A 5 -15.20 7.18 16.31
N SER A 6 -14.45 6.12 16.58
CA SER A 6 -13.94 5.26 15.52
C SER A 6 -15.16 4.58 14.91
N SER A 7 -15.69 5.25 13.88
CA SER A 7 -16.74 4.73 13.02
C SER A 7 -16.35 3.33 12.60
N ILE A 8 -17.23 2.39 12.91
CA ILE A 8 -17.13 0.98 12.58
C ILE A 8 -17.15 0.90 11.05
N CYS A 9 -15.99 0.76 10.43
CA CYS A 9 -15.90 0.40 9.02
C CYS A 9 -15.47 -1.08 8.92
N ALA A 10 -16.51 -1.90 8.91
CA ALA A 10 -16.67 -3.18 8.22
C ALA A 10 -15.57 -4.25 8.37
N VAL A 11 -16.02 -5.37 8.94
CA VAL A 11 -15.48 -6.74 8.83
C VAL A 11 -14.53 -6.88 7.65
N ASN A 12 -13.25 -7.08 7.92
CA ASN A 12 -12.31 -7.54 6.92
C ASN A 12 -11.49 -8.62 7.59
N HIS A 13 -11.62 -9.85 7.12
CA HIS A 13 -10.73 -10.96 7.45
C HIS A 13 -9.29 -10.47 7.20
N VAL A 14 -8.61 -10.00 8.25
CA VAL A 14 -7.28 -9.44 8.15
C VAL A 14 -6.34 -10.62 7.99
N VAL A 15 -6.11 -11.03 6.75
CA VAL A 15 -4.81 -11.62 6.43
C VAL A 15 -3.84 -10.48 6.63
N GLU A 16 -3.23 -10.39 7.81
CA GLU A 16 -2.13 -9.46 8.05
C GLU A 16 -1.00 -9.91 7.12
N SER A 17 -0.94 -9.33 5.92
CA SER A 17 0.25 -9.48 5.10
C SER A 17 1.38 -8.68 5.78
N ASP A 18 2.46 -9.36 6.15
CA ASP A 18 3.71 -8.71 6.56
C ASP A 18 4.37 -7.97 5.37
N PHE A 19 3.84 -8.11 4.16
CA PHE A 19 4.27 -7.40 2.96
C PHE A 19 4.33 -5.87 3.21
N LEU A 20 5.52 -5.30 3.01
CA LEU A 20 5.85 -3.88 3.19
C LEU A 20 5.60 -3.33 4.61
N LYS A 21 5.52 -4.19 5.62
CA LYS A 21 5.47 -3.78 7.03
C LYS A 21 6.72 -2.99 7.39
N GLY A 22 6.54 -1.84 8.01
CA GLY A 22 7.63 -0.90 8.33
C GLY A 22 8.03 0.02 7.17
N ILE A 23 7.69 -0.31 5.93
CA ILE A 23 7.97 0.52 4.75
C ILE A 23 6.84 1.53 4.54
N ILE A 24 5.59 1.07 4.50
CA ILE A 24 4.40 1.91 4.28
C ILE A 24 3.37 1.74 5.41
N PRO A 25 2.51 2.75 5.66
CA PRO A 25 1.56 2.71 6.77
C PRO A 25 0.46 1.65 6.54
N ALA A 26 -0.19 1.22 7.62
CA ALA A 26 -1.21 0.18 7.57
C ALA A 26 -2.36 0.42 6.56
N PRO A 27 -2.88 1.65 6.36
CA PRO A 27 -3.89 1.91 5.32
C PRO A 27 -3.42 1.57 3.91
N ALA A 28 -2.17 1.89 3.57
CA ALA A 28 -1.59 1.61 2.26
C ALA A 28 -1.42 0.10 2.02
N ARG A 29 -0.92 -0.64 3.02
CA ARG A 29 -0.82 -2.12 2.97
C ARG A 29 -2.19 -2.77 2.77
N ARG A 30 -3.21 -2.28 3.48
CA ARG A 30 -4.59 -2.76 3.34
C ARG A 30 -5.14 -2.53 1.93
N ALA A 31 -4.82 -1.38 1.32
CA ALA A 31 -5.24 -1.10 -0.05
C ALA A 31 -4.58 -2.05 -1.06
N LEU A 32 -3.27 -2.29 -0.95
CA LEU A 32 -2.58 -3.30 -1.77
C LEU A 32 -3.19 -4.70 -1.60
N GLY A 33 -3.50 -5.09 -0.36
CA GLY A 33 -4.13 -6.38 -0.08
C GLY A 33 -5.51 -6.55 -0.71
N LYS A 34 -6.31 -5.47 -0.81
CA LYS A 34 -7.60 -5.48 -1.52
C LYS A 34 -7.44 -5.75 -3.02
N GLU A 35 -6.39 -5.18 -3.61
CA GLU A 35 -5.98 -5.41 -5.00
C GLU A 35 -5.21 -6.73 -5.20
N LYS A 36 -5.04 -7.55 -4.14
CA LYS A 36 -4.26 -8.81 -4.14
C LYS A 36 -2.79 -8.62 -4.54
N ILE A 37 -2.24 -7.44 -4.27
CA ILE A 37 -0.83 -7.09 -4.44
C ILE A 37 -0.10 -7.45 -3.14
N ASP A 38 0.60 -8.57 -3.15
CA ASP A 38 1.32 -9.14 -2.01
C ASP A 38 2.82 -9.37 -2.28
N SER A 39 3.32 -8.94 -3.44
CA SER A 39 4.71 -9.08 -3.86
C SER A 39 5.17 -7.87 -4.69
N LEU A 40 6.49 -7.66 -4.78
CA LEU A 40 7.05 -6.56 -5.57
C LEU A 40 6.90 -6.80 -7.08
N GLU A 41 6.89 -8.05 -7.52
CA GLU A 41 6.66 -8.44 -8.91
C GLU A 41 5.25 -8.06 -9.34
N LYS A 42 4.23 -8.38 -8.53
CA LYS A 42 2.86 -7.93 -8.80
C LYS A 42 2.77 -6.41 -8.83
N LEU A 43 3.41 -5.75 -7.86
CA LEU A 43 3.44 -4.30 -7.76
C LEU A 43 4.09 -3.64 -8.99
N SER A 44 5.15 -4.25 -9.55
CA SER A 44 5.82 -3.78 -10.76
C SER A 44 4.96 -3.82 -12.03
N GLY A 45 3.85 -4.58 -11.99
CA GLY A 45 2.86 -4.60 -13.07
C GLY A 45 1.97 -3.35 -13.12
N TYR A 46 1.91 -2.56 -12.05
CA TYR A 46 1.09 -1.36 -11.93
C TYR A 46 1.91 -0.10 -12.21
N SER A 47 1.26 0.92 -12.77
CA SER A 47 1.82 2.27 -12.86
C SER A 47 1.85 2.96 -11.50
N GLU A 48 2.74 3.95 -11.37
CA GLU A 48 2.79 4.79 -10.17
C GLU A 48 1.44 5.49 -9.91
N THR A 49 0.79 5.95 -10.97
CA THR A 49 -0.51 6.63 -10.94
C THR A 49 -1.62 5.73 -10.41
N GLU A 50 -1.68 4.46 -10.83
CA GLU A 50 -2.66 3.50 -10.32
C GLU A 50 -2.48 3.26 -8.82
N ILE A 51 -1.24 3.12 -8.36
CA ILE A 51 -0.95 2.93 -6.93
C ILE A 51 -1.23 4.20 -6.13
N MET A 52 -0.95 5.39 -6.67
CA MET A 52 -1.25 6.68 -6.03
C MET A 52 -2.76 6.91 -5.83
N GLN A 53 -3.62 6.31 -6.68
CA GLN A 53 -5.07 6.39 -6.54
C GLN A 53 -5.61 5.53 -5.38
N LEU A 54 -4.83 4.57 -4.89
CA LEU A 54 -5.24 3.70 -3.80
C LEU A 54 -5.26 4.44 -2.45
N HIS A 55 -6.27 4.16 -1.64
CA HIS A 55 -6.41 4.78 -0.32
C HIS A 55 -5.18 4.50 0.57
N GLY A 56 -4.55 5.56 1.10
CA GLY A 56 -3.36 5.47 1.97
C GLY A 56 -2.03 5.73 1.25
N PHE A 57 -2.04 5.93 -0.06
CA PHE A 57 -0.87 6.35 -0.83
C PHE A 57 -0.86 7.87 -1.03
N GLY A 58 -0.26 8.58 -0.07
CA GLY A 58 0.18 9.96 -0.25
C GLY A 58 1.64 10.03 -0.69
N LYS A 59 2.15 11.25 -0.94
CA LYS A 59 3.53 11.51 -1.38
C LYS A 59 4.60 10.72 -0.60
N ASN A 60 4.54 10.75 0.73
CA ASN A 60 5.49 10.04 1.60
C ASN A 60 5.41 8.51 1.47
N SER A 61 4.20 7.94 1.40
CA SER A 61 4.03 6.49 1.19
C SER A 61 4.60 6.08 -0.17
N MET A 62 4.35 6.87 -1.21
CA MET A 62 4.85 6.61 -2.56
C MET A 62 6.37 6.71 -2.66
N GLU A 63 6.98 7.73 -2.06
CA GLU A 63 8.44 7.87 -2.04
C GLU A 63 9.12 6.67 -1.36
N LYS A 64 8.60 6.24 -0.19
CA LYS A 64 9.11 5.05 0.49
C LYS A 64 8.96 3.78 -0.34
N LEU A 65 7.80 3.62 -0.98
CA LEU A 65 7.54 2.46 -1.82
C LEU A 65 8.47 2.41 -3.04
N LYS A 66 8.67 3.54 -3.73
CA LYS A 66 9.61 3.66 -4.85
C LYS A 66 11.04 3.31 -4.44
N ASN A 67 11.50 3.87 -3.32
CA ASN A 67 12.85 3.60 -2.83
C ASN A 67 13.03 2.11 -2.55
N TYR A 68 12.04 1.50 -1.89
CA TYR A 68 12.07 0.06 -1.61
C TYR A 68 12.05 -0.80 -2.88
N MET A 69 11.23 -0.46 -3.89
CA MET A 69 11.25 -1.15 -5.18
C MET A 69 12.62 -1.03 -5.86
N LYS A 70 13.20 0.18 -5.87
CA LYS A 70 14.51 0.44 -6.46
C LYS A 70 15.64 -0.33 -5.77
N GLU A 71 15.62 -0.44 -4.45
CA GLU A 71 16.55 -1.26 -3.68
C GLU A 71 16.49 -2.74 -4.07
N ASN A 72 15.32 -3.20 -4.55
CA ASN A 72 15.09 -4.54 -5.07
C ASN A 72 15.22 -4.64 -6.60
N ASN A 73 15.76 -3.61 -7.26
CA ASN A 73 15.91 -3.53 -8.73
C ASN A 73 14.58 -3.65 -9.49
N LEU A 74 13.49 -3.19 -8.90
CA LEU A 74 12.16 -3.12 -9.50
C LEU A 74 11.70 -1.68 -9.62
N SER A 75 10.78 -1.44 -10.56
CA SER A 75 10.13 -0.15 -10.78
C SER A 75 8.66 -0.36 -11.07
N PHE A 76 7.87 0.71 -10.97
CA PHE A 76 6.52 0.70 -11.51
C PHE A 76 6.54 0.55 -13.03
N ASN A 77 5.43 0.10 -13.58
CA ASN A 77 5.19 0.05 -15.00
C ASN A 77 5.08 1.50 -15.55
N GLU A 78 5.61 1.75 -16.75
CA GLU A 78 5.58 3.07 -17.40
C GLU A 78 4.30 3.32 -18.22
N ASN A 79 3.21 2.64 -17.87
CA ASN A 79 1.93 2.66 -18.59
C ASN A 79 1.11 3.93 -18.31
#